data_AF-A0A0W1ALE3-F1
#
_entry.id   AF-A0A0W1ALE3-F1
#
_cell.length_a   1.000
_cell.length_b   1.000
_cell.length_c   1.000
_cell.angle_alpha   90.00
_cell.angle_beta   90.00
_cell.angle_gamma   90.00
#
_symmetry.space_group_name_H-M   'P 1'
#
loop_
_entity.id
_entity.type
_entity.pdbx_description
1 polymer ?
#
loop_
_entity_poly.entity_id
_entity_poly.type
_entity_poly.pdbx_seq_one_letter_code
_entity_poly.pdbx_strand_id
1 'polypeptide(L)'
;MKLKSLLIVVCFSFFSHAFAANMHLNPNADSKDKQSIEKSVAYPGYCQIEIINQSFTDVTVFGTFDDGSTVDFNIYRYESPHYISLFYNFYCHSGMYITITSPYYTLYSGWTNVNSTIRVVPYLKQAKVELSTR
;
A
#
# COMPACT_ATOMS: atom_id res chain seq x y z
N MET A 1 -34.76 19.63 25.99
CA MET A 1 -34.31 18.30 25.52
C MET A 1 -33.56 18.33 24.18
N LYS A 2 -32.84 19.42 23.82
CA LYS A 2 -32.14 19.54 22.53
C LYS A 2 -30.60 19.51 22.62
N LEU A 3 -30.05 19.73 23.81
CA LEU A 3 -28.60 19.77 24.05
C LEU A 3 -27.96 18.36 24.11
N LYS A 4 -28.70 17.36 24.60
CA LYS A 4 -28.22 15.98 24.71
C LYS A 4 -28.02 15.31 23.34
N SER A 5 -28.88 15.62 22.36
CA SER A 5 -28.76 15.10 20.99
C SER A 5 -27.60 15.74 20.22
N LEU A 6 -27.26 17.00 20.51
CA LEU A 6 -26.16 17.69 19.83
C LEU A 6 -24.79 17.09 20.21
N LEU A 7 -24.63 16.74 21.49
CA LEU A 7 -23.41 16.13 22.01
C LEU A 7 -23.14 14.74 21.38
N ILE A 8 -24.19 13.98 21.13
CA ILE A 8 -24.09 12.66 20.49
C ILE A 8 -23.64 12.80 19.03
N VAL A 9 -24.18 13.75 18.27
CA VAL A 9 -23.79 13.98 16.86
C VAL A 9 -22.34 14.46 16.74
N VAL A 10 -21.89 15.34 17.64
CA VAL A 10 -20.50 15.83 17.65
C VAL A 10 -19.51 14.72 18.02
N CYS A 11 -19.85 13.84 18.97
CA CYS A 11 -19.00 12.71 19.31
C CYS A 11 -18.87 11.70 18.17
N PHE A 12 -19.91 11.45 17.38
CA PHE A 12 -19.82 10.51 16.24
C PHE A 12 -19.06 11.09 15.03
N SER A 13 -19.00 12.41 14.85
CA SER A 13 -18.21 13.02 13.77
C SER A 13 -16.69 12.96 13.97
N PHE A 14 -16.20 12.70 15.19
CA PHE A 14 -14.76 12.53 15.44
C PHE A 14 -14.23 11.14 15.07
N PHE A 15 -15.10 10.14 14.95
CA PHE A 15 -14.68 8.74 14.68
C PHE A 15 -14.73 8.34 13.20
N SER A 16 -15.24 9.20 12.32
CA SER A 16 -15.25 8.95 10.87
C SER A 16 -13.94 9.39 10.22
N HIS A 17 -12.81 8.82 10.65
CA HIS A 17 -11.57 8.85 9.86
C HIS A 17 -11.66 7.70 8.87
N ALA A 18 -12.35 7.91 7.75
CA ALA A 18 -12.25 7.01 6.61
C ALA A 18 -10.84 7.19 6.02
N PHE A 19 -9.88 6.39 6.49
CA PHE A 19 -8.59 6.32 5.85
C PHE A 19 -8.80 5.68 4.48
N ALA A 20 -8.65 6.47 3.42
CA ALA A 20 -8.40 5.91 2.12
C ALA A 20 -7.12 5.07 2.25
N ALA A 21 -7.20 3.77 1.99
CA ALA A 21 -5.99 2.96 1.91
C ALA A 21 -5.11 3.55 0.81
N ASN A 22 -3.80 3.67 1.06
CA ASN A 22 -2.81 4.09 0.07
C ASN A 22 -2.64 3.00 -1.00
N MET A 23 -3.68 2.82 -1.82
CA MET A 23 -3.83 1.75 -2.79
C MET A 23 -3.36 2.21 -4.17
N HIS A 24 -2.48 1.43 -4.76
CA HIS A 24 -1.94 1.64 -6.09
C HIS A 24 -2.41 0.52 -7.01
N LEU A 25 -2.85 0.90 -8.21
CA LEU A 25 -3.49 0.00 -9.15
C LEU A 25 -2.66 -0.15 -10.41
N ASN A 26 -2.79 -1.30 -11.08
CA ASN A 26 -2.30 -1.43 -12.45
C ASN A 26 -2.99 -0.38 -13.34
N PRO A 27 -2.25 0.38 -14.18
CA PRO A 27 -2.82 1.37 -15.11
C PRO A 27 -3.91 0.81 -16.03
N ASN A 28 -3.80 -0.46 -16.40
CA ASN A 28 -4.71 -1.19 -17.28
C ASN A 28 -5.93 -1.78 -16.54
N ALA A 29 -6.03 -1.65 -15.22
CA ALA A 29 -7.19 -2.13 -14.47
C ALA A 29 -8.48 -1.42 -14.92
N ASP A 30 -9.49 -2.21 -15.29
CA ASP A 30 -10.73 -1.66 -15.81
C ASP A 30 -11.62 -1.08 -14.67
N SER A 31 -12.72 -0.41 -15.03
CA SER A 31 -13.63 0.18 -14.03
C SER A 31 -14.29 -0.85 -13.10
N LYS A 32 -14.45 -2.09 -13.54
CA LYS A 32 -15.06 -3.18 -12.78
C LYS A 32 -14.03 -3.83 -11.85
N ASP A 33 -12.78 -3.94 -12.28
CA ASP A 33 -11.61 -4.31 -11.47
C ASP A 33 -11.44 -3.30 -10.33
N LYS A 34 -11.49 -2.00 -10.64
CA LYS A 34 -11.43 -0.94 -9.63
C LYS A 34 -12.54 -1.08 -8.60
N GLN A 35 -13.77 -1.33 -9.06
CA GLN A 35 -14.92 -1.51 -8.18
C GLN A 35 -14.82 -2.78 -7.30
N SER A 36 -14.26 -3.88 -7.82
CA SER A 36 -14.08 -5.11 -7.03
C SER A 36 -13.03 -4.92 -5.94
N ILE A 37 -11.96 -4.16 -6.23
CA ILE A 37 -10.92 -3.79 -5.27
C ILE A 37 -11.49 -2.87 -4.17
N GLU A 38 -12.27 -1.84 -4.54
CA GLU A 38 -12.91 -0.90 -3.60
C GLU A 38 -13.97 -1.56 -2.70
N LYS A 39 -14.68 -2.58 -3.18
CA LYS A 39 -15.65 -3.32 -2.36
C LYS A 39 -14.99 -4.19 -1.29
N SER A 40 -13.69 -4.45 -1.40
CA SER A 40 -12.92 -5.29 -0.48
C SER A 40 -12.32 -4.56 0.72
N VAL A 41 -12.66 -3.28 0.95
CA VAL A 41 -12.16 -2.44 2.07
C VAL A 41 -12.44 -3.03 3.47
N ALA A 42 -13.20 -4.12 3.58
CA ALA A 42 -13.38 -4.88 4.81
C ALA A 42 -12.32 -5.97 5.09
N TYR A 43 -11.37 -6.27 4.18
CA TYR A 43 -10.35 -7.31 4.42
C TYR A 43 -9.03 -7.03 3.68
N PRO A 44 -7.91 -6.74 4.37
CA PRO A 44 -6.61 -6.69 3.70
C PRO A 44 -6.13 -8.10 3.32
N GLY A 45 -5.64 -8.29 2.10
CA GLY A 45 -4.63 -9.32 1.82
C GLY A 45 -4.99 -10.49 0.91
N TYR A 46 -5.93 -10.36 -0.03
CA TYR A 46 -5.98 -11.26 -1.18
C TYR A 46 -5.64 -10.45 -2.44
N CYS A 47 -4.52 -10.76 -3.07
CA CYS A 47 -4.07 -10.12 -4.30
C CYS A 47 -3.31 -8.79 -4.19
N GLN A 48 -2.53 -8.59 -3.13
CA GLN A 48 -1.84 -7.32 -2.92
C GLN A 48 -0.42 -7.53 -2.40
N ILE A 49 0.45 -6.56 -2.65
CA ILE A 49 1.74 -6.42 -1.96
C ILE A 49 1.63 -5.23 -1.02
N GLU A 50 1.95 -5.45 0.26
CA GLU A 50 1.99 -4.41 1.28
C GLU A 50 3.41 -3.86 1.42
N ILE A 51 3.57 -2.54 1.44
CA ILE A 51 4.85 -1.87 1.66
C ILE A 51 4.71 -0.89 2.82
N ILE A 52 5.58 -1.02 3.82
CA ILE A 52 5.54 -0.24 5.04
C ILE A 52 6.90 0.44 5.23
N ASN A 53 6.91 1.78 5.31
CA ASN A 53 8.11 2.53 5.64
C ASN A 53 8.13 2.93 7.13
N GLN A 54 8.84 2.14 7.94
CA GLN A 54 9.12 2.43 9.35
C GLN A 54 10.52 3.04 9.55
N SER A 55 11.23 3.36 8.47
CA SER A 55 12.57 3.92 8.53
C SER A 55 12.57 5.42 8.84
N PHE A 56 13.76 6.00 9.04
CA PHE A 56 13.94 7.44 9.30
C PHE A 56 13.95 8.30 8.02
N THR A 57 13.85 7.67 6.84
CA THR A 57 13.97 8.33 5.54
C THR A 57 12.77 8.03 4.68
N ASP A 58 12.38 9.00 3.86
CA ASP A 58 11.37 8.80 2.83
C ASP A 58 11.92 7.86 1.75
N VAL A 59 11.06 7.04 1.14
CA VAL A 59 11.47 6.10 0.09
C VAL A 59 10.62 6.26 -1.15
N THR A 60 11.22 6.00 -2.30
CA THR A 60 10.51 5.92 -3.58
C THR A 60 10.37 4.45 -3.98
N VAL A 61 9.18 4.09 -4.43
CA VAL A 61 8.86 2.75 -4.90
C VAL A 61 8.58 2.83 -6.39
N PHE A 62 9.29 2.00 -7.16
CA PHE A 62 9.01 1.75 -8.56
C PHE A 62 8.64 0.28 -8.74
N GLY A 63 7.53 0.03 -9.43
CA GLY A 63 7.02 -1.31 -9.68
C GLY A 63 6.77 -1.56 -11.17
N THR A 64 7.05 -2.78 -11.63
CA THR A 64 6.71 -3.26 -12.98
C THR A 64 5.84 -4.50 -12.86
N PHE A 65 4.60 -4.40 -13.34
CA PHE A 65 3.64 -5.50 -13.43
C PHE A 65 4.06 -6.51 -14.50
N ASP A 66 3.46 -7.70 -14.50
CA ASP A 66 3.82 -8.76 -15.45
C ASP A 66 3.42 -8.45 -16.91
N ASP A 67 2.47 -7.53 -17.10
CA ASP A 67 2.08 -6.98 -18.41
C ASP A 67 3.00 -5.86 -18.90
N GLY A 68 4.05 -5.53 -18.13
CA GLY A 68 5.03 -4.49 -18.43
C GLY A 68 4.58 -3.07 -18.06
N SER A 69 3.35 -2.87 -17.59
CA SER A 69 2.91 -1.59 -17.04
C SER A 69 3.65 -1.28 -15.73
N THR A 70 3.64 -0.01 -15.32
CA THR A 70 4.45 0.45 -14.18
C THR A 70 3.66 1.30 -13.21
N VAL A 71 4.19 1.39 -11.99
CA VAL A 71 3.70 2.29 -10.95
C VAL A 71 4.89 2.94 -10.25
N ASP A 72 4.74 4.20 -9.86
CA ASP A 72 5.73 4.97 -9.11
C ASP A 72 5.00 5.75 -8.02
N PHE A 73 5.52 5.70 -6.80
CA PHE A 73 5.04 6.52 -5.70
C PHE A 73 6.09 6.68 -4.60
N ASN A 74 5.90 7.69 -3.76
CA ASN A 74 6.68 7.88 -2.55
C ASN A 74 5.93 7.33 -1.33
N ILE A 75 6.69 6.83 -0.36
CA ILE A 75 6.21 6.50 0.99
C ILE A 75 7.00 7.34 1.97
N TYR A 76 6.34 8.29 2.62
CA TYR A 76 6.98 9.14 3.60
C TYR A 76 7.26 8.37 4.89
N ARG A 77 8.23 8.85 5.67
CA ARG A 77 8.57 8.26 6.97
C ARG A 77 7.34 8.20 7.87
N TYR A 78 7.09 7.03 8.46
CA TYR A 78 5.96 6.79 9.37
C TYR A 78 4.56 7.03 8.77
N GLU A 79 4.45 7.04 7.44
CA GLU A 79 3.16 7.05 6.75
C GLU A 79 2.43 5.71 6.92
N SER A 80 1.11 5.73 6.71
CA SER A 80 0.31 4.51 6.61
C SER A 80 0.84 3.55 5.55
N PRO A 81 0.67 2.22 5.73
CA PRO A 81 1.04 1.22 4.73
C PRO A 81 0.47 1.53 3.34
N HIS A 82 1.27 1.27 2.32
CA HIS A 82 0.85 1.31 0.92
C HIS A 82 0.59 -0.10 0.42
N TYR A 83 -0.39 -0.23 -0.46
CA TYR A 83 -0.80 -1.49 -1.05
C TYR A 83 -0.72 -1.37 -2.56
N ILE A 84 -0.05 -2.31 -3.21
CA ILE A 84 -0.13 -2.44 -4.67
C ILE A 84 -1.07 -3.60 -4.98
N SER A 85 -2.19 -3.29 -5.63
CA SER A 85 -3.12 -4.32 -6.11
C SER A 85 -2.52 -5.03 -7.31
N LEU A 86 -2.45 -6.36 -7.22
CA LEU A 86 -2.13 -7.25 -8.32
C LEU A 86 -3.40 -7.83 -8.98
N PHE A 87 -4.57 -7.31 -8.62
CA PHE A 87 -5.84 -7.65 -9.27
C PHE A 87 -6.10 -6.71 -10.44
N TYR A 88 -6.04 -7.22 -11.66
CA TYR A 88 -6.40 -6.51 -12.89
C TYR A 88 -6.77 -7.53 -13.97
N ASN A 89 -7.50 -7.08 -15.01
CA ASN A 89 -8.04 -7.98 -16.05
C ASN A 89 -8.86 -9.14 -15.44
N PHE A 90 -9.62 -8.87 -14.37
CA PHE A 90 -10.38 -9.85 -13.59
C PHE A 90 -9.57 -11.03 -13.03
N TYR A 91 -8.25 -10.89 -12.91
CA TYR A 91 -7.35 -11.95 -12.48
C TYR A 91 -6.41 -11.48 -11.39
N CYS A 92 -6.01 -12.42 -10.52
CA CYS A 92 -5.03 -12.15 -9.49
C CYS A 92 -3.63 -12.60 -9.94
N HIS A 93 -2.78 -11.62 -10.23
CA HIS A 93 -1.43 -11.87 -10.71
C HIS A 93 -0.49 -12.31 -9.57
N SER A 94 0.50 -13.15 -9.90
CA SER A 94 1.33 -13.87 -8.92
C SER A 94 2.36 -13.00 -8.23
N GLY A 95 2.70 -11.85 -8.80
CA GLY A 95 3.72 -10.95 -8.28
C GLY A 95 4.02 -9.81 -9.24
N MET A 96 5.03 -9.02 -8.89
CA MET A 96 5.55 -7.94 -9.72
C MET A 96 7.03 -7.70 -9.39
N TYR A 97 7.76 -7.03 -10.27
CA TYR A 97 9.12 -6.58 -9.95
C TYR A 97 9.05 -5.24 -9.20
N ILE A 98 9.71 -5.14 -8.04
CA ILE A 98 9.70 -3.94 -7.19
C ILE A 98 11.13 -3.47 -6.96
N THR A 99 11.35 -2.17 -7.12
CA THR A 99 12.55 -1.46 -6.68
C THR A 99 12.15 -0.43 -5.64
N ILE A 100 12.82 -0.44 -4.49
CA ILE A 100 12.68 0.57 -3.43
C ILE A 100 14.00 1.29 -3.27
N THR A 101 13.98 2.61 -3.39
CA THR A 101 15.16 3.46 -3.24
C THR A 101 14.98 4.42 -2.07
N SER A 102 16.08 4.64 -1.36
CA SER A 102 16.23 5.81 -0.48
C SER A 102 16.90 6.94 -1.28
N PRO A 103 17.00 8.16 -0.73
CA PRO A 103 17.77 9.24 -1.34
C PRO A 103 19.26 8.91 -1.58
N TYR A 104 19.77 7.83 -0.99
CA TYR A 104 21.20 7.52 -0.97
C TYR A 104 21.57 6.24 -1.74
N TYR A 105 20.68 5.24 -1.78
CA TYR A 105 20.94 3.94 -2.41
C TYR A 105 19.65 3.13 -2.58
N THR A 106 19.72 2.10 -3.42
CA THR A 106 18.67 1.08 -3.58
C THR A 106 18.61 0.18 -2.35
N LEU A 107 17.44 0.13 -1.71
CA LEU A 107 17.16 -0.67 -0.52
C LEU A 107 16.74 -2.10 -0.87
N TYR A 108 15.94 -2.24 -1.94
CA TYR A 108 15.42 -3.51 -2.41
C TYR A 108 15.20 -3.44 -3.91
N SER A 109 15.45 -4.56 -4.61
CA SER A 109 15.19 -4.69 -6.04
C SER A 109 14.98 -6.17 -6.35
N GLY A 110 13.77 -6.57 -6.70
CA GLY A 110 13.49 -7.97 -7.00
C GLY A 110 12.02 -8.27 -7.27
N TRP A 111 11.79 -9.48 -7.77
CA TRP A 111 10.44 -10.03 -7.93
C TRP A 111 9.82 -10.30 -6.56
N THR A 112 8.66 -9.70 -6.32
CA THR A 112 7.89 -9.85 -5.08
C THR A 112 6.57 -10.53 -5.40
N ASN A 113 6.27 -11.60 -4.66
CA ASN A 113 5.03 -12.34 -4.86
C ASN A 113 3.84 -11.65 -4.19
N VAL A 114 2.66 -11.92 -4.72
CA VAL A 114 1.39 -11.57 -4.12
C VAL A 114 1.31 -12.02 -2.65
N ASN A 115 0.59 -11.25 -1.83
CA ASN A 115 0.42 -11.47 -0.38
C ASN A 115 1.73 -11.35 0.44
N SER A 116 2.74 -10.68 -0.11
CA SER A 116 3.96 -10.34 0.62
C SER A 116 3.84 -8.98 1.31
N THR A 117 4.53 -8.83 2.42
CA THR A 117 4.78 -7.54 3.08
C THR A 117 6.27 -7.21 2.99
N ILE A 118 6.60 -6.05 2.43
CA ILE A 118 7.93 -5.43 2.44
C ILE A 118 7.97 -4.37 3.55
N ARG A 119 8.77 -4.57 4.59
CA ARG A 119 9.02 -3.59 5.64
C ARG A 119 10.36 -2.92 5.45
N VAL A 120 10.37 -1.61 5.32
CA VAL A 120 11.59 -0.80 5.38
C VAL A 120 11.76 -0.36 6.84
N VAL A 121 12.77 -0.89 7.51
CA VAL A 121 13.02 -0.65 8.94
C VAL A 121 14.35 0.07 9.17
N PRO A 122 14.51 0.82 10.27
CA PRO A 122 15.82 1.33 10.66
C PRO A 122 16.77 0.18 11.00
N TYR A 123 18.00 0.25 10.51
CA TYR A 123 19.07 -0.66 10.86
C TYR A 123 20.38 0.13 11.02
N LEU A 124 20.86 0.23 12.27
CA LEU A 124 21.99 1.09 12.63
C LEU A 124 21.74 2.54 12.19
N LYS A 125 22.62 3.12 11.35
CA LYS A 125 22.49 4.47 10.77
C LYS A 125 21.85 4.45 9.36
N GLN A 126 21.26 3.33 8.96
CA GLN A 126 20.77 3.08 7.60
C GLN A 126 19.36 2.48 7.64
N ALA A 127 18.76 2.28 6.46
CA ALA A 127 17.51 1.55 6.31
C ALA A 127 17.80 0.14 5.77
N LYS A 128 16.98 -0.83 6.17
CA LYS A 128 17.04 -2.22 5.73
C LYS A 128 15.65 -2.66 5.30
N VAL A 129 15.59 -3.58 4.33
CA VAL A 129 14.32 -4.20 3.92
C VAL A 129 14.17 -5.60 4.51
N GLU A 130 12.97 -5.88 5.00
CA GLU A 130 12.53 -7.19 5.47
C GLU A 130 11.32 -7.62 4.65
N LEU A 131 11.47 -8.74 3.94
CA LEU A 131 10.41 -9.34 3.13
C LEU A 131 9.81 -10.52 3.91
N SER A 132 8.49 -10.55 4.00
CA SER A 132 7.74 -11.66 4.59
C SER A 132 6.60 -12.06 3.67
N THR A 133 6.41 -13.36 3.48
CA THR A 133 5.26 -13.95 2.78
C THR A 133 4.26 -14.45 3.81
N ARG A 134 2.97 -14.17 3.63
CA ARG A 134 1.91 -14.75 4.48
C ARG A 134 1.50 -16.14 4.01
#